data_AF-A0A957SS10-F1
#
_entry.id   AF-A0A957SS10-F1
#
_cell.length_a   1.000
_cell.length_b   1.000
_cell.length_c   1.000
_cell.angle_alpha   90.00
_cell.angle_beta   90.00
_cell.angle_gamma   90.00
#
_symmetry.space_group_name_H-M   'P 1'
#
loop_
_entity.id
_entity.type
_entity.pdbx_description
1 polymer ?
#
loop_
_entity_poly.entity_id
_entity_poly.type
_entity_poly.pdbx_seq_one_letter_code
_entity_poly.pdbx_strand_id
1 'polypeptide(L)' 'REIARTGRYDDCFMDVLDDPPTPKSFGGAIGHLITHNMHHRAQVMIMMENVGLKEHIEGDLLGWESQAFGWADPPYLDNQ' A
#
# COMPACT_ATOMS: atom_id res chain seq x y z
N ARG A 1 -17.03 8.36 -6.24
CA ARG A 1 -16.62 9.75 -5.85
C ARG A 1 -17.50 10.35 -4.76
N GLU A 2 -18.55 9.68 -4.26
CA GLU A 2 -19.46 10.21 -3.23
C GLU A 2 -18.75 10.60 -1.92
N ILE A 3 -17.97 9.70 -1.33
CA ILE A 3 -17.18 9.93 -0.10
C ILE A 3 -16.33 11.20 -0.20
N ALA A 4 -15.64 11.36 -1.34
CA ALA A 4 -14.85 12.54 -1.64
C ALA A 4 -15.69 13.82 -1.69
N ARG A 5 -16.86 13.74 -2.34
CA ARG A 5 -17.78 14.86 -2.54
C ARG A 5 -18.48 15.30 -1.25
N THR A 6 -18.56 14.41 -0.25
CA THR A 6 -19.19 14.69 1.05
C THR A 6 -18.19 15.04 2.14
N GLY A 7 -16.88 15.13 1.85
CA GLY A 7 -15.85 15.47 2.83
C GLY A 7 -15.69 14.44 3.95
N ARG A 8 -16.07 13.18 3.70
CA ARG A 8 -16.13 12.10 4.70
C ARG A 8 -14.81 11.33 4.85
N TYR A 9 -13.69 11.99 4.54
CA TYR A 9 -12.36 11.36 4.63
C TYR A 9 -11.96 11.08 6.08
N ASP A 10 -12.45 11.90 7.00
CA ASP A 10 -12.21 11.80 8.44
C ASP A 10 -13.30 11.01 9.17
N ASP A 11 -14.24 10.39 8.45
CA ASP A 11 -15.24 9.55 9.06
C ASP A 11 -14.58 8.39 9.84
N CYS A 12 -15.19 8.05 10.95
CA CYS A 12 -14.78 6.94 11.78
C CYS A 12 -15.71 5.73 11.61
N PHE A 13 -15.13 4.55 11.73
CA PHE A 13 -15.85 3.30 11.98
C PHE A 13 -15.52 2.79 13.37
N MET A 14 -16.40 2.00 13.97
CA MET A 14 -16.12 1.34 15.24
C MET A 14 -15.34 0.05 14.95
N ASP A 15 -14.11 -0.04 15.45
CA ASP A 15 -13.35 -1.28 15.39
C ASP A 15 -13.76 -2.18 16.54
N VAL A 16 -14.57 -3.20 16.21
CA VAL A 16 -15.08 -4.19 17.15
C VAL A 16 -14.07 -5.28 17.50
N LEU A 17 -12.89 -5.29 16.86
CA LEU A 17 -11.81 -6.22 17.18
C LEU A 17 -10.91 -5.72 18.31
N ASP A 18 -10.93 -4.42 18.62
CA ASP A 18 -10.29 -3.88 19.82
C ASP A 18 -11.08 -4.30 21.08
N ASP A 19 -10.39 -4.45 22.21
CA ASP A 19 -10.99 -4.69 23.52
C ASP A 19 -10.55 -3.60 24.53
N PRO A 20 -11.42 -2.63 24.88
CA PRO A 20 -12.80 -2.46 24.38
C PRO A 20 -12.86 -1.93 22.94
N PRO A 21 -13.99 -2.05 22.22
CA PRO A 21 -14.16 -1.49 20.88
C PRO A 21 -13.85 0.02 20.83
N THR A 22 -13.07 0.45 19.83
CA THR A 22 -12.65 1.86 19.69
C THR A 22 -12.94 2.44 18.30
N PRO A 23 -13.25 3.75 18.19
CA PRO A 23 -13.42 4.38 16.89
C PRO A 23 -12.07 4.57 16.18
N LYS A 24 -12.00 4.22 14.89
CA LYS A 24 -10.85 4.44 14.00
C LYS A 24 -11.28 5.21 12.77
N SER A 25 -10.46 6.17 12.32
CA SER A 25 -10.74 6.91 11.08
C SER A 25 -10.40 6.08 9.85
N PHE A 26 -11.10 6.32 8.74
CA PHE A 26 -10.74 5.70 7.45
C PHE A 26 -9.33 6.09 7.02
N GLY A 27 -8.91 7.34 7.22
CA GLY A 27 -7.54 7.78 6.97
C GLY A 27 -6.51 7.00 7.80
N GLY A 28 -6.80 6.74 9.08
CA GLY A 28 -5.94 5.93 9.95
C GLY A 28 -5.84 4.48 9.47
N ALA A 29 -6.94 3.88 9.05
CA ALA A 29 -6.94 2.52 8.49
C ALA A 29 -6.14 2.42 7.18
N ILE A 30 -6.30 3.39 6.27
CA ILE A 30 -5.50 3.45 5.04
C ILE A 30 -4.01 3.60 5.35
N GLY A 31 -3.65 4.51 6.27
CA GLY A 31 -2.27 4.69 6.70
C GLY A 31 -1.68 3.42 7.35
N HIS A 32 -2.46 2.73 8.18
CA HIS A 32 -2.08 1.44 8.76
C HIS A 32 -1.80 0.42 7.67
N LEU A 33 -2.68 0.25 6.68
CA LEU A 33 -2.47 -0.69 5.59
C LEU A 33 -1.20 -0.38 4.79
N ILE A 34 -0.98 0.87 4.39
CA ILE A 34 0.20 1.25 3.58
C ILE A 34 1.50 0.93 4.34
N THR A 35 1.58 1.36 5.60
CA THR A 35 2.78 1.17 6.42
C THR A 35 3.02 -0.29 6.79
N HIS A 36 1.95 -1.04 7.11
CA HIS A 36 2.02 -2.47 7.41
C HIS A 36 2.44 -3.30 6.19
N ASN A 37 1.90 -2.98 5.00
CA ASN A 37 2.31 -3.65 3.76
C ASN A 37 3.79 -3.39 3.45
N MET A 38 4.26 -2.15 3.59
CA MET A 38 5.67 -1.82 3.37
C MET A 38 6.59 -2.56 4.36
N HIS A 39 6.18 -2.66 5.62
CA HIS A 39 6.94 -3.40 6.64
C HIS A 39 7.11 -4.88 6.28
N HIS A 40 6.03 -5.57 5.93
CA HIS A 40 6.12 -6.98 5.53
C HIS A 40 6.83 -7.17 4.20
N ARG A 41 6.67 -6.24 3.25
CA ARG A 41 7.39 -6.30 1.99
C ARG A 41 8.90 -6.29 2.20
N ALA A 42 9.42 -5.38 3.03
CA ALA A 42 10.83 -5.32 3.36
C ALA A 42 11.34 -6.64 3.98
N GLN A 43 10.54 -7.25 4.88
CA GLN A 43 10.88 -8.55 5.47
C GLN A 43 10.98 -9.65 4.41
N VAL A 44 10.02 -9.71 3.48
CA VAL A 44 10.00 -10.70 2.40
C VAL A 44 11.17 -10.50 1.45
N MET A 45 11.50 -9.26 1.07
CA MET A 45 12.66 -8.97 0.23
C MET A 45 13.97 -9.45 0.88
N ILE A 46 14.17 -9.17 2.17
CA ILE A 46 15.34 -9.68 2.91
C ILE A 46 15.37 -11.22 2.91
N MET A 47 14.22 -11.89 3.10
CA MET A 47 14.16 -13.35 3.03
C MET A 47 14.49 -13.88 1.63
N MET A 48 14.00 -13.23 0.58
CA MET A 48 14.29 -13.56 -0.82
C MET A 48 15.79 -13.44 -1.12
N GLU A 49 16.42 -12.33 -0.71
CA GLU A 49 17.87 -12.13 -0.87
C GLU A 49 18.67 -13.24 -0.15
N ASN A 50 18.27 -13.59 1.07
CA ASN A 50 18.94 -14.63 1.86
C ASN A 50 18.87 -16.04 1.23
N VAL A 51 17.85 -16.31 0.40
CA VAL A 51 17.71 -17.59 -0.34
C VAL A 51 18.20 -17.49 -1.80
N GLY A 52 18.83 -16.37 -2.18
CA GLY A 52 19.42 -16.16 -3.49
C GLY A 52 18.46 -15.67 -4.58
N LEU A 53 17.23 -15.31 -4.23
CA LEU A 53 16.27 -14.69 -5.14
C LEU A 53 16.54 -13.18 -5.19
N LYS A 54 17.28 -12.73 -6.21
CA LYS A 54 17.71 -11.33 -6.37
C LYS A 54 16.81 -10.51 -7.31
N GLU A 55 16.10 -11.20 -8.19
CA GLU A 55 15.15 -10.60 -9.14
C GLU A 55 13.78 -10.35 -8.48
N HIS A 56 13.71 -9.40 -7.55
CA HIS A 56 12.44 -9.00 -6.94
C HIS A 56 12.10 -7.53 -7.23
N ILE A 57 10.92 -7.33 -7.80
CA ILE A 57 10.40 -5.98 -8.09
C ILE A 57 10.14 -5.29 -6.76
N GLU A 58 10.84 -4.20 -6.46
CA GLU A 58 10.61 -3.38 -5.25
C GLU A 58 9.22 -2.74 -5.25
N GLY A 59 8.62 -2.54 -6.44
CA GLY A 59 7.23 -2.12 -6.60
C GLY A 59 6.99 -0.74 -6.03
N ASP A 60 7.61 0.27 -6.63
CA ASP A 60 7.41 1.67 -6.26
C ASP A 60 6.02 2.18 -6.70
N LEU A 61 5.39 2.96 -5.81
CA LEU A 61 4.07 3.53 -6.01
C LEU A 61 4.04 4.55 -7.16
N LEU A 62 5.14 5.29 -7.38
CA LEU A 62 5.23 6.25 -8.48
C LEU A 62 5.33 5.53 -9.82
N GLY A 63 6.00 4.38 -9.87
CA GLY A 63 5.99 3.48 -11.03
C GLY A 63 4.58 3.02 -11.39
N TRP A 64 3.78 2.62 -10.40
CA TRP A 64 2.37 2.27 -10.61
C TRP A 64 1.51 3.48 -11.03
N GLU A 65 1.67 4.62 -10.37
CA GLU A 65 0.97 5.86 -10.70
C GLU A 65 1.23 6.26 -12.15
N SER A 66 2.51 6.27 -12.55
CA SER A 66 2.93 6.60 -13.90
C SER A 66 2.27 5.70 -14.96
N GLN A 67 2.14 4.40 -14.70
CA GLN A 67 1.42 3.47 -15.58
C GLN A 67 -0.09 3.72 -15.60
N ALA A 68 -0.71 3.93 -14.43
CA ALA A 68 -2.15 4.13 -14.30
C ALA A 68 -2.63 5.42 -14.98
N PHE A 69 -1.79 6.46 -14.98
CA PHE A 69 -2.08 7.75 -15.62
C PHE A 69 -1.53 7.88 -17.05
N GLY A 70 -0.83 6.85 -17.56
CA GLY A 70 -0.23 6.88 -18.90
C GLY A 70 0.89 7.91 -19.06
N TRP A 71 1.60 8.21 -17.98
CA TRP A 71 2.78 9.09 -17.99
C TRP A 71 4.05 8.35 -18.40
N ALA A 72 4.07 7.02 -18.26
CA ALA A 72 5.10 6.14 -18.79
C ALA A 72 4.59 5.35 -20.00
N ASP A 73 5.48 5.10 -20.96
CA ASP A 73 5.30 4.13 -22.04
C ASP A 73 5.09 2.69 -21.46
N PRO A 74 4.43 1.78 -22.19
CA PRO A 74 4.11 0.43 -21.71
C PRO A 74 5.38 -0.33 -21.27
N PRO A 75 5.25 -1.29 -20.33
CA PRO A 75 6.25 -1.51 -19.29
C PRO A 75 7.63 -1.89 -19.84
N TYR A 76 8.63 -1.27 -19.24
CA TYR A 76 10.02 -1.71 -19.21
C TYR A 76 10.08 -3.11 -18.57
N LEU A 77 9.86 -4.14 -19.39
CA LEU A 77 10.37 -5.48 -19.14
C LEU A 77 11.87 -5.42 -19.42
N ASP A 78 12.67 -4.98 -18.47
CA ASP A 78 14.11 -5.26 -18.54
C ASP A 78 14.44 -6.26 -17.46
N ASN A 79 14.85 -7.43 -17.94
CA ASN A 79 15.48 -8.46 -17.15
C ASN A 79 16.86 -7.91 -16.76
N GLN A 80 17.10 -7.50 -15.51
CA GLN A 80 18.45 -7.38 -14.93
C GLN A 80 18.48 -7.48 -13.41
#